data_AF-X1LEM0-F1
#
_entry.id   AF-X1LEM0-F1
#
_cell.length_a   1.000
_cell.length_b   1.000
_cell.length_c   1.000
_cell.angle_alpha   90.00
_cell.angle_beta   90.00
_cell.angle_gamma   90.00
#
_symmetry.space_group_name_H-M   'P 1'
#
loop_
_entity.id
_entity.type
_entity.pdbx_description
1 polymer ?
#
loop_
_entity_poly.entity_id
_entity_poly.type
_entity_poly.pdbx_seq_one_letter_code
_entity_poly.pdbx_strand_id
1 'polypeptide(L)'
;MVALVDARAHVFANWQCYVYRNLICKRDWYHGLPYGWWWGKTHQRFLEELFEHLNPDEPKWFSKKYEAPVGPNGENYNILYYMCNCKGKVVLDVGADYGSTACWFLERGAEKVIAAEKNPDYFEGLKRYAEVVLRATGDNKVVPIKLKVNTEKAFETLLSQHKPAVAKVDCEGCETFLLQVPEPTFSIPEEYLIETHTVDLAKRFLTKLGEGYDAKIVVELHPPWCNIIYAKKKAKPKSKLEEKTQTDEESKDNNG
;
A
#
# COMPACT_ATOMS: atom_id res chain seq x y z
N MET A 1 3.96 18.56 19.85
CA MET A 1 2.66 18.90 19.24
C MET A 1 2.47 18.22 17.88
N VAL A 2 3.36 18.42 16.90
CA VAL A 2 3.26 17.81 15.54
C VAL A 2 3.15 16.27 15.58
N ALA A 3 4.05 15.57 16.29
CA ALA A 3 3.99 14.10 16.39
C ALA A 3 2.72 13.55 17.07
N LEU A 4 2.06 14.34 17.93
CA LEU A 4 0.81 13.95 18.59
C LEU A 4 -0.41 14.14 17.66
N VAL A 5 -0.37 15.18 16.82
CA VAL A 5 -1.37 15.44 15.77
C VAL A 5 -1.30 14.34 14.70
N ASP A 6 -0.10 13.96 14.28
CA ASP A 6 0.11 12.83 13.37
C ASP A 6 -0.47 11.52 13.94
N ALA A 7 -0.16 11.20 15.21
CA ALA A 7 -0.64 9.98 15.85
C ALA A 7 -2.18 9.94 15.96
N ARG A 8 -2.83 11.04 16.37
CA ARG A 8 -4.30 11.11 16.45
C ARG A 8 -4.96 10.93 15.09
N ALA A 9 -4.37 11.49 14.04
CA ALA A 9 -4.91 11.36 12.69
C ALA A 9 -4.81 9.93 12.16
N HIS A 10 -3.68 9.26 12.38
CA HIS A 10 -3.53 7.85 12.03
C HIS A 10 -4.52 6.98 12.78
N VAL A 11 -4.66 7.19 14.10
CA VAL A 11 -5.63 6.46 14.92
C VAL A 11 -7.06 6.73 14.47
N PHE A 12 -7.41 7.98 14.19
CA PHE A 12 -8.72 8.36 13.66
C PHE A 12 -9.01 7.64 12.34
N ALA A 13 -8.07 7.71 11.40
CA ALA A 13 -8.17 7.05 10.11
C ALA A 13 -8.36 5.53 10.24
N ASN A 14 -7.60 4.89 11.12
CA ASN A 14 -7.72 3.46 11.37
C ASN A 14 -9.11 3.10 11.92
N TRP A 15 -9.61 3.84 12.90
CA TRP A 15 -10.95 3.59 13.45
C TRP A 15 -12.07 3.93 12.47
N GLN A 16 -11.87 4.94 11.61
CA GLN A 16 -12.76 5.22 10.50
C GLN A 16 -12.81 4.04 9.51
N CYS A 17 -11.65 3.49 9.15
CA CYS A 17 -11.54 2.27 8.34
C CYS A 17 -12.28 1.10 9.00
N TYR A 18 -12.12 0.93 10.32
CA TYR A 18 -12.78 -0.12 11.10
C TYR A 18 -14.31 -0.03 11.07
N VAL A 19 -14.85 1.18 11.21
CA VAL A 19 -16.29 1.47 11.13
C VAL A 19 -16.83 1.15 9.74
N TYR A 20 -16.18 1.65 8.68
CA TYR A 20 -16.63 1.37 7.32
C TYR A 20 -16.56 -0.11 6.98
N ARG A 21 -15.49 -0.80 7.38
CA ARG A 21 -15.38 -2.26 7.24
C ARG A 21 -16.58 -2.97 7.85
N ASN A 22 -16.92 -2.64 9.09
CA ASN A 22 -18.05 -3.27 9.76
C ASN A 22 -19.37 -3.06 8.99
N LEU A 23 -19.63 -1.84 8.51
CA LEU A 23 -20.81 -1.52 7.71
C LEU A 23 -20.87 -2.36 6.42
N ILE A 24 -19.77 -2.42 5.68
CA ILE A 24 -19.64 -3.19 4.43
C ILE A 24 -19.85 -4.68 4.69
N CYS A 25 -19.25 -5.22 5.75
CA CYS A 25 -19.36 -6.62 6.14
C CYS A 25 -20.68 -6.97 6.84
N LYS A 26 -21.67 -6.06 6.86
CA LYS A 26 -22.98 -6.24 7.52
C LYS A 26 -22.87 -6.60 9.01
N ARG A 27 -21.85 -6.06 9.68
CA ARG A 27 -21.70 -6.11 11.14
C ARG A 27 -22.20 -4.81 11.74
N ASP A 28 -22.49 -4.83 13.04
CA ASP A 28 -22.67 -3.59 13.78
C ASP A 28 -21.44 -2.71 13.61
N TRP A 29 -21.64 -1.44 13.26
CA TRP A 29 -20.55 -0.51 12.94
C TRP A 29 -19.55 -0.34 14.10
N TYR A 30 -20.02 -0.52 15.33
CA TYR A 30 -19.23 -0.44 16.56
C TYR A 30 -18.55 -1.76 16.96
N HIS A 31 -18.74 -2.83 16.20
CA HIS A 31 -18.14 -4.13 16.49
C HIS A 31 -16.62 -4.03 16.59
N GLY A 32 -16.06 -4.33 17.77
CA GLY A 32 -14.62 -4.27 18.03
C GLY A 32 -14.06 -2.88 18.38
N LEU A 33 -14.90 -1.83 18.43
CA LEU A 33 -14.47 -0.54 18.98
C LEU A 33 -14.15 -0.67 20.48
N PRO A 34 -13.10 0.01 20.96
CA PRO A 34 -12.81 0.06 22.38
C PRO A 34 -13.80 1.01 23.08
N TYR A 35 -13.97 0.80 24.38
CA TYR A 35 -14.84 1.62 25.23
C TYR A 35 -16.31 1.64 24.77
N GLY A 36 -17.13 2.49 25.38
CA GLY A 36 -18.57 2.57 25.13
C GLY A 36 -19.12 3.98 24.92
N TRP A 37 -18.26 5.00 24.76
CA TRP A 37 -18.68 6.41 24.58
C TRP A 37 -19.52 6.63 23.32
N TRP A 38 -19.40 5.72 22.36
CA TRP A 38 -20.16 5.67 21.13
C TRP A 38 -21.62 5.22 21.32
N TRP A 39 -22.00 4.75 22.52
CA TRP A 39 -23.35 4.31 22.81
C TRP A 39 -24.38 5.43 22.59
N GLY A 40 -25.46 5.10 21.87
CA GLY A 40 -26.51 6.06 21.51
C GLY A 40 -26.16 7.01 20.36
N LYS A 41 -24.98 6.87 19.73
CA LYS A 41 -24.62 7.63 18.53
C LYS A 41 -24.94 6.84 17.25
N THR A 42 -25.14 7.56 16.15
CA THR A 42 -25.03 6.97 14.81
C THR A 42 -23.55 6.84 14.45
N HIS A 43 -23.21 6.00 13.47
CA HIS A 43 -21.82 5.90 12.99
C HIS A 43 -21.31 7.23 12.43
N GLN A 44 -22.16 8.02 11.75
CA GLN A 44 -21.77 9.35 11.25
C GLN A 44 -21.39 10.27 12.40
N ARG A 45 -22.26 10.39 13.42
CA ARG A 45 -22.01 11.23 14.59
C ARG A 45 -20.78 10.78 15.38
N PHE A 46 -20.57 9.47 15.50
CA PHE A 46 -19.35 8.93 16.09
C PHE A 46 -18.11 9.37 15.32
N LEU A 47 -18.08 9.22 13.99
CA LEU A 47 -16.93 9.60 13.17
C LEU A 47 -16.68 11.12 13.18
N GLU A 48 -17.73 11.94 13.23
CA GLU A 48 -17.60 13.40 13.35
C GLU A 48 -16.94 13.81 14.68
N GLU A 49 -17.27 13.14 15.78
CA GLU A 49 -16.77 13.46 17.12
C GLU A 49 -15.47 12.74 17.48
N LEU A 50 -15.15 11.62 16.81
CA LEU A 50 -14.06 10.72 17.20
C LEU A 50 -12.70 11.44 17.19
N PHE A 51 -12.42 12.27 16.19
CA PHE A 51 -11.10 12.93 16.10
C PHE A 51 -10.83 13.76 17.36
N GLU A 52 -11.80 14.56 17.80
CA GLU A 52 -11.72 15.37 19.01
C GLU A 52 -11.73 14.53 20.29
N HIS A 53 -12.42 13.40 20.27
CA HIS A 53 -12.49 12.48 21.40
C HIS A 53 -11.18 11.69 21.66
N LEU A 54 -10.35 11.48 20.63
CA LEU A 54 -9.10 10.72 20.77
C LEU A 54 -8.16 11.33 21.82
N ASN A 55 -8.14 10.74 23.01
CA ASN A 55 -7.35 11.18 24.15
C ASN A 55 -6.23 10.17 24.44
N PRO A 56 -4.94 10.58 24.50
CA PRO A 56 -3.84 9.71 24.91
C PRO A 56 -4.03 8.98 26.24
N ASP A 57 -4.86 9.51 27.15
CA ASP A 57 -5.20 8.86 28.43
C ASP A 57 -6.17 7.67 28.27
N GLU A 58 -6.71 7.47 27.07
CA GLU A 58 -7.50 6.31 26.68
C GLU A 58 -6.68 5.37 25.78
N PRO A 59 -5.71 4.61 26.35
CA PRO A 59 -4.67 3.93 25.59
C PRO A 59 -5.19 2.85 24.65
N LYS A 60 -6.44 2.36 24.80
CA LYS A 60 -6.98 1.35 23.89
C LYS A 60 -7.28 1.90 22.50
N TRP A 61 -7.51 3.21 22.34
CA TRP A 61 -7.60 3.82 21.00
C TRP A 61 -6.26 3.75 20.27
N PHE A 62 -5.15 3.77 21.02
CA PHE A 62 -3.77 3.82 20.53
C PHE A 62 -3.03 2.48 20.75
N SER A 63 -3.76 1.36 20.89
CA SER A 63 -3.11 0.08 21.20
C SER A 63 -2.86 -0.75 19.94
N LYS A 64 -1.62 -1.23 19.79
CA LYS A 64 -1.16 -2.12 18.71
C LYS A 64 -2.02 -3.33 18.42
N LYS A 65 -2.76 -3.82 19.41
CA LYS A 65 -3.73 -4.92 19.25
C LYS A 65 -4.84 -4.59 18.24
N TYR A 66 -5.13 -3.31 18.05
CA TYR A 66 -6.13 -2.78 17.12
C TYR A 66 -5.52 -1.92 16.00
N GLU A 67 -4.18 -1.79 15.95
CA GLU A 67 -3.47 -0.93 14.97
C GLU A 67 -3.08 -1.63 13.70
N ALA A 68 -3.02 -2.97 13.62
CA ALA A 68 -2.78 -3.57 12.32
C ALA A 68 -4.01 -3.26 11.45
N PRO A 69 -3.90 -2.50 10.35
CA PRO A 69 -4.99 -2.38 9.40
C PRO A 69 -5.32 -3.79 8.93
N VAL A 70 -6.48 -4.25 9.40
CA VAL A 70 -7.00 -5.56 9.04
C VAL A 70 -7.86 -5.34 7.82
N GLY A 71 -7.54 -6.03 6.72
CA GLY A 71 -8.31 -5.88 5.48
C GLY A 71 -9.78 -6.23 5.65
N PRO A 72 -10.61 -5.94 4.63
CA PRO A 72 -12.06 -6.18 4.68
C PRO A 72 -12.40 -7.61 5.14
N ASN A 73 -11.56 -8.59 4.81
CA ASN A 73 -11.77 -10.00 5.11
C ASN A 73 -11.07 -10.51 6.38
N GLY A 74 -10.45 -9.65 7.20
CA GLY A 74 -9.64 -10.10 8.33
C GLY A 74 -8.15 -10.26 8.02
N GLU A 75 -7.70 -9.78 6.84
CA GLU A 75 -6.32 -9.92 6.36
C GLU A 75 -5.31 -9.19 7.24
N ASN A 76 -4.17 -9.82 7.49
CA ASN A 76 -3.08 -9.20 8.22
C ASN A 76 -2.02 -8.71 7.24
N TYR A 77 -2.00 -7.40 6.95
CA TYR A 77 -1.05 -6.82 5.99
C TYR A 77 0.42 -6.98 6.40
N ASN A 78 0.72 -7.12 7.70
CA ASN A 78 2.06 -7.45 8.18
C ASN A 78 2.48 -8.90 7.89
N ILE A 79 1.57 -9.74 7.42
CA ILE A 79 1.87 -11.08 6.89
C ILE A 79 1.87 -11.04 5.36
N LEU A 80 0.90 -10.35 4.75
CA LEU A 80 0.77 -10.33 3.29
C LEU A 80 1.91 -9.56 2.63
N TYR A 81 2.28 -8.40 3.18
CA TYR A 81 3.14 -7.43 2.49
C TYR A 81 4.45 -7.13 3.21
N TYR A 82 4.82 -7.93 4.22
CA TYR A 82 5.96 -7.67 5.11
C TYR A 82 7.30 -7.44 4.42
N MET A 83 7.50 -8.04 3.24
CA MET A 83 8.75 -7.98 2.48
C MET A 83 9.01 -6.61 1.85
N CYS A 84 7.99 -5.78 1.64
CA CYS A 84 8.20 -4.51 0.93
C CYS A 84 8.90 -3.46 1.80
N ASN A 85 9.77 -2.67 1.16
CA ASN A 85 10.29 -1.44 1.74
C ASN A 85 9.74 -0.21 1.02
N CYS A 86 8.69 0.39 1.60
CA CYS A 86 8.05 1.61 1.08
C CYS A 86 8.56 2.92 1.71
N LYS A 87 9.49 2.87 2.67
CA LYS A 87 9.89 4.06 3.43
C LYS A 87 10.50 5.13 2.50
N GLY A 88 9.94 6.34 2.54
CA GLY A 88 10.35 7.47 1.71
C GLY A 88 10.05 7.27 0.22
N LYS A 89 9.13 6.38 -0.13
CA LYS A 89 8.80 6.05 -1.52
C LYS A 89 7.35 6.37 -1.87
N VAL A 90 7.12 6.62 -3.15
CA VAL A 90 5.78 6.63 -3.74
C VAL A 90 5.30 5.20 -3.96
N VAL A 91 4.11 4.89 -3.44
CA VAL A 91 3.44 3.60 -3.60
C VAL A 91 2.25 3.77 -4.53
N LEU A 92 2.07 2.85 -5.47
CA LEU A 92 0.81 2.66 -6.19
C LEU A 92 0.05 1.51 -5.52
N ASP A 93 -1.18 1.74 -5.13
CA ASP A 93 -2.06 0.80 -4.44
C ASP A 93 -3.33 0.61 -5.29
N VAL A 94 -3.39 -0.50 -6.06
CA VAL A 94 -4.53 -0.84 -6.91
C VAL A 94 -5.42 -1.84 -6.18
N GLY A 95 -6.70 -1.49 -6.07
CA GLY A 95 -7.65 -2.14 -5.15
C GLY A 95 -7.37 -1.67 -3.72
N ALA A 96 -7.45 -0.35 -3.54
CA ALA A 96 -7.16 0.29 -2.26
C ALA A 96 -8.36 0.24 -1.29
N ASP A 97 -9.52 -0.28 -1.74
CA ASP A 97 -10.77 -0.32 -0.99
C ASP A 97 -11.10 1.06 -0.39
N TYR A 98 -11.32 1.11 0.92
CA TYR A 98 -11.60 2.32 1.69
C TYR A 98 -10.33 2.96 2.29
N GLY A 99 -9.13 2.52 1.86
CA GLY A 99 -7.84 3.10 2.24
C GLY A 99 -7.08 2.37 3.34
N SER A 100 -7.47 1.15 3.72
CA SER A 100 -6.78 0.37 4.77
C SER A 100 -5.32 0.06 4.43
N THR A 101 -5.04 -0.36 3.19
CA THR A 101 -3.66 -0.59 2.70
C THR A 101 -2.88 0.71 2.56
N ALA A 102 -3.53 1.80 2.12
CA ALA A 102 -2.91 3.11 2.07
C ALA A 102 -2.49 3.62 3.46
N CYS A 103 -3.30 3.37 4.50
CA CYS A 103 -2.92 3.62 5.90
C CYS A 103 -1.70 2.81 6.31
N TRP A 104 -1.70 1.51 6.01
CA TRP A 104 -0.57 0.63 6.30
C TRP A 104 0.74 1.09 5.66
N PHE A 105 0.71 1.52 4.40
CA PHE A 105 1.91 2.02 3.71
C PHE A 105 2.42 3.33 4.33
N LEU A 106 1.53 4.26 4.69
CA LEU A 106 1.91 5.50 5.35
C LEU A 106 2.51 5.28 6.75
N GLU A 107 1.97 4.35 7.54
CA GLU A 107 2.53 3.97 8.85
C GLU A 107 3.95 3.40 8.74
N ARG A 108 4.29 2.80 7.60
CA ARG A 108 5.63 2.30 7.28
C ARG A 108 6.54 3.36 6.66
N GLY A 109 6.07 4.59 6.62
CA GLY A 109 6.82 5.75 6.19
C GLY A 109 6.82 5.96 4.67
N ALA A 110 5.84 5.43 3.94
CA ALA A 110 5.65 5.84 2.55
C ALA A 110 5.53 7.35 2.44
N GLU A 111 6.18 7.93 1.42
CA GLU A 111 6.10 9.38 1.17
C GLU A 111 4.70 9.75 0.68
N LYS A 112 4.16 8.91 -0.21
CA LYS A 112 2.87 9.12 -0.85
C LYS A 112 2.28 7.80 -1.31
N VAL A 113 0.97 7.67 -1.24
CA VAL A 113 0.20 6.54 -1.77
C VAL A 113 -0.76 7.03 -2.83
N ILE A 114 -0.64 6.49 -4.04
CA ILE A 114 -1.59 6.65 -5.13
C ILE A 114 -2.56 5.48 -5.05
N ALA A 115 -3.79 5.73 -4.59
CA ALA A 115 -4.75 4.70 -4.22
C ALA A 115 -5.88 4.63 -5.25
N ALA A 116 -5.94 3.55 -6.04
CA ALA A 116 -6.93 3.36 -7.09
C ALA A 116 -8.03 2.39 -6.64
N GLU A 117 -9.29 2.82 -6.73
CA GLU A 117 -10.46 2.02 -6.36
C GLU A 117 -11.60 2.18 -7.38
N LYS A 118 -12.26 1.06 -7.72
CA LYS A 118 -13.33 0.98 -8.72
C LYS A 118 -14.73 1.08 -8.11
N ASN A 119 -14.91 0.49 -6.93
CA ASN A 119 -16.18 0.42 -6.22
C ASN A 119 -16.52 1.82 -5.68
N PRO A 120 -17.68 2.40 -6.05
CA PRO A 120 -18.06 3.73 -5.59
C PRO A 120 -18.10 3.87 -4.07
N ASP A 121 -18.63 2.89 -3.34
CA ASP A 121 -18.79 2.97 -1.88
C ASP A 121 -17.43 2.94 -1.18
N TYR A 122 -16.52 2.08 -1.65
CA TYR A 122 -15.15 2.01 -1.14
C TYR A 122 -14.38 3.28 -1.47
N PHE A 123 -14.53 3.80 -2.69
CA PHE A 123 -13.91 5.03 -3.12
C PHE A 123 -14.35 6.25 -2.29
N GLU A 124 -15.62 6.32 -1.86
CA GLU A 124 -16.07 7.36 -0.93
C GLU A 124 -15.34 7.26 0.42
N GLY A 125 -15.15 6.05 0.96
CA GLY A 125 -14.36 5.81 2.17
C GLY A 125 -12.90 6.25 2.00
N LEU A 126 -12.28 5.89 0.87
CA LEU A 126 -10.91 6.25 0.52
C LEU A 126 -10.72 7.77 0.39
N LYS A 127 -11.67 8.48 -0.23
CA LYS A 127 -11.63 9.96 -0.30
C LYS A 127 -11.68 10.59 1.09
N ARG A 128 -12.60 10.14 1.95
CA ARG A 128 -12.67 10.62 3.33
C ARG A 128 -11.37 10.36 4.08
N TYR A 129 -10.76 9.20 3.88
CA TYR A 129 -9.45 8.90 4.47
C TYR A 129 -8.36 9.87 3.96
N ALA A 130 -8.30 10.13 2.66
CA ALA A 130 -7.35 11.09 2.09
C ALA A 130 -7.55 12.52 2.64
N GLU A 131 -8.80 12.96 2.79
CA GLU A 131 -9.12 14.28 3.38
C GLU A 131 -8.64 14.40 4.83
N VAL A 132 -8.78 13.33 5.63
CA VAL A 132 -8.27 13.27 7.00
C VAL A 132 -6.76 13.38 7.02
N VAL A 133 -6.07 12.60 6.18
CA VAL A 133 -4.61 12.63 6.08
C VAL A 133 -4.12 14.03 5.69
N LEU A 134 -4.79 14.67 4.73
CA LEU A 134 -4.48 16.04 4.32
C LEU A 134 -4.64 17.02 5.48
N ARG A 135 -5.78 16.99 6.20
CA ARG A 135 -6.01 17.90 7.34
C ARG A 135 -4.99 17.71 8.45
N ALA A 136 -4.60 16.47 8.69
CA ALA A 136 -3.68 16.12 9.76
C ALA A 136 -2.23 16.50 9.46
N THR A 137 -1.78 16.22 8.24
CA THR A 137 -0.37 16.33 7.87
C THR A 137 -0.06 17.64 7.13
N GLY A 138 -1.08 18.32 6.62
CA GLY A 138 -0.92 19.46 5.70
C GLY A 138 -0.55 19.06 4.27
N ASP A 139 -0.35 17.76 4.01
CA ASP A 139 0.15 17.23 2.74
C ASP A 139 -0.80 16.20 2.13
N ASN A 140 -0.91 16.22 0.80
CA ASN A 140 -1.63 15.20 0.02
C ASN A 140 -0.81 13.90 -0.06
N LYS A 141 -0.62 13.22 1.09
CA LYS A 141 0.08 11.94 1.18
C LYS A 141 -0.72 10.76 0.62
N VAL A 142 -2.04 10.90 0.47
CA VAL A 142 -2.90 9.91 -0.20
C VAL A 142 -3.60 10.59 -1.37
N VAL A 143 -3.46 10.03 -2.56
CA VAL A 143 -4.11 10.51 -3.78
C VAL A 143 -5.14 9.48 -4.22
N PRO A 144 -6.45 9.71 -3.93
CA PRO A 144 -7.50 8.79 -4.31
C PRO A 144 -7.82 8.91 -5.80
N ILE A 145 -7.87 7.80 -6.52
CA ILE A 145 -8.22 7.73 -7.95
C ILE A 145 -9.41 6.78 -8.13
N LYS A 146 -10.54 7.30 -8.63
CA LYS A 146 -11.69 6.47 -8.99
C LYS A 146 -11.43 5.85 -10.36
N LEU A 147 -10.99 4.60 -10.39
CA LEU A 147 -10.61 3.94 -11.63
C LEU A 147 -10.89 2.44 -11.56
N LYS A 148 -11.64 1.96 -12.55
CA LYS A 148 -11.69 0.53 -12.87
C LYS A 148 -10.52 0.17 -13.76
N VAL A 149 -9.54 -0.53 -13.22
CA VAL A 149 -8.41 -1.04 -14.01
C VAL A 149 -8.87 -2.29 -14.76
N ASN A 150 -9.17 -2.16 -16.05
CA ASN A 150 -9.67 -3.24 -16.91
C ASN A 150 -8.97 -3.31 -18.27
N THR A 151 -7.83 -2.66 -18.40
CA THR A 151 -6.95 -2.69 -19.57
C THR A 151 -5.51 -2.51 -19.12
N GLU A 152 -4.56 -3.00 -19.93
CA GLU A 152 -3.13 -2.74 -19.79
C GLU A 152 -2.83 -1.25 -19.87
N LYS A 153 -3.60 -0.51 -20.69
CA LYS A 153 -3.42 0.94 -20.84
C LYS A 153 -3.73 1.72 -19.56
N ALA A 154 -4.67 1.24 -18.76
CA ALA A 154 -4.95 1.81 -17.44
C ALA A 154 -3.74 1.64 -16.50
N PHE A 155 -3.12 0.46 -16.46
CA PHE A 155 -1.88 0.27 -15.71
C PHE A 155 -0.72 1.10 -16.25
N GLU A 156 -0.52 1.13 -17.58
CA GLU A 156 0.52 1.96 -18.19
C GLU A 156 0.40 3.42 -17.77
N THR A 157 -0.83 3.94 -17.73
CA THR A 157 -1.12 5.31 -17.32
C THR A 157 -0.73 5.52 -15.86
N LEU A 158 -1.20 4.66 -14.95
CA LEU A 158 -0.87 4.75 -13.52
C LEU A 158 0.65 4.68 -13.28
N LEU A 159 1.33 3.71 -13.89
CA LEU A 159 2.76 3.50 -13.73
C LEU A 159 3.57 4.66 -14.32
N SER A 160 3.24 5.12 -15.52
CA SER A 160 4.00 6.17 -16.21
C SER A 160 3.80 7.55 -15.60
N GLN A 161 2.57 7.87 -15.18
CA GLN A 161 2.26 9.18 -14.59
C GLN A 161 2.82 9.31 -13.18
N HIS A 162 2.69 8.27 -12.35
CA HIS A 162 3.05 8.37 -10.94
C HIS A 162 4.44 7.84 -10.62
N LYS A 163 5.05 7.06 -11.52
CA LYS A 163 6.39 6.47 -11.37
C LYS A 163 6.62 5.87 -9.98
N PRO A 164 5.71 5.01 -9.51
CA PRO A 164 5.79 4.47 -8.15
C PRO A 164 7.04 3.60 -8.03
N ALA A 165 7.72 3.67 -6.89
CA ALA A 165 8.82 2.76 -6.61
C ALA A 165 8.31 1.41 -6.07
N VAL A 166 7.12 1.37 -5.47
CA VAL A 166 6.44 0.15 -5.04
C VAL A 166 5.04 0.11 -5.66
N ALA A 167 4.65 -1.02 -6.25
CA ALA A 167 3.29 -1.23 -6.74
C ALA A 167 2.64 -2.43 -6.04
N LYS A 168 1.57 -2.18 -5.29
CA LYS A 168 0.63 -3.19 -4.80
C LYS A 168 -0.53 -3.32 -5.76
N VAL A 169 -0.81 -4.54 -6.17
CA VAL A 169 -1.93 -4.88 -7.07
C VAL A 169 -2.67 -6.06 -6.49
N ASP A 170 -3.86 -5.78 -5.98
CA ASP A 170 -4.75 -6.77 -5.41
C ASP A 170 -6.14 -6.26 -5.71
N CYS A 171 -6.70 -6.85 -6.76
CA CYS A 171 -7.87 -6.32 -7.41
C CYS A 171 -8.44 -7.45 -8.25
N GLU A 172 -9.51 -8.06 -7.75
CA GLU A 172 -10.26 -9.20 -8.30
C GLU A 172 -10.26 -9.26 -9.85
N GLY A 173 -9.26 -9.95 -10.41
CA GLY A 173 -9.08 -10.24 -11.84
C GLY A 173 -8.36 -9.19 -12.68
N CYS A 174 -8.08 -7.99 -12.17
CA CYS A 174 -7.42 -6.97 -12.99
C CYS A 174 -5.91 -7.17 -13.14
N GLU A 175 -5.27 -7.95 -12.27
CA GLU A 175 -3.85 -8.29 -12.35
C GLU A 175 -3.50 -8.97 -13.69
N THR A 176 -4.48 -9.58 -14.36
CA THR A 176 -4.35 -10.10 -15.74
C THR A 176 -3.96 -9.04 -16.76
N PHE A 177 -4.36 -7.77 -16.56
CA PHE A 177 -3.98 -6.64 -17.42
C PHE A 177 -2.59 -6.12 -17.10
N LEU A 178 -2.13 -6.23 -15.84
CA LEU A 178 -0.75 -5.89 -15.49
C LEU A 178 0.25 -6.80 -16.22
N LEU A 179 -0.07 -8.09 -16.41
CA LEU A 179 0.75 -9.00 -17.20
C LEU A 179 0.94 -8.55 -18.66
N GLN A 180 -0.02 -7.81 -19.20
CA GLN A 180 -0.03 -7.33 -20.58
C GLN A 180 0.70 -6.01 -20.76
N VAL A 181 1.06 -5.32 -19.66
CA VAL A 181 1.82 -4.07 -19.73
C VAL A 181 3.19 -4.35 -20.38
N PRO A 182 3.55 -3.60 -21.43
CA PRO A 182 4.84 -3.78 -22.09
C PRO A 182 5.98 -3.12 -21.31
N GLU A 183 7.20 -3.53 -21.62
CA GLU A 183 8.39 -2.79 -21.23
C GLU A 183 8.54 -1.48 -22.05
N PRO A 184 9.17 -0.42 -21.50
CA PRO A 184 9.81 -0.35 -20.18
C PRO A 184 8.85 -0.04 -19.03
N THR A 185 7.55 0.10 -19.31
CA THR A 185 6.55 0.57 -18.34
C THR A 185 6.33 -0.43 -17.21
N PHE A 186 6.29 -1.73 -17.51
CA PHE A 186 6.22 -2.78 -16.51
C PHE A 186 7.42 -2.77 -15.55
N SER A 187 8.62 -2.42 -16.04
CA SER A 187 9.80 -2.26 -15.21
C SER A 187 9.90 -0.92 -14.47
N ILE A 188 8.84 -0.10 -14.37
CA ILE A 188 8.92 1.15 -13.57
C ILE A 188 9.13 0.85 -12.07
N PRO A 189 8.27 0.08 -11.38
CA PRO A 189 8.42 -0.19 -9.94
C PRO A 189 9.71 -0.93 -9.61
N GLU A 190 10.34 -0.59 -8.49
CA GLU A 190 11.44 -1.35 -7.91
C GLU A 190 10.92 -2.62 -7.23
N GLU A 191 9.74 -2.54 -6.63
CA GLU A 191 9.12 -3.65 -5.92
C GLU A 191 7.66 -3.82 -6.33
N TYR A 192 7.24 -5.08 -6.45
CA TYR A 192 5.86 -5.48 -6.68
C TYR A 192 5.34 -6.31 -5.51
N LEU A 193 4.10 -6.04 -5.12
CA LEU A 193 3.26 -6.87 -4.25
C LEU A 193 2.01 -7.22 -5.04
N ILE A 194 1.85 -8.46 -5.46
CA ILE A 194 0.77 -8.85 -6.38
C ILE A 194 -0.03 -9.97 -5.76
N GLU A 195 -1.32 -9.72 -5.52
CA GLU A 195 -2.28 -10.79 -5.29
C GLU A 195 -2.75 -11.36 -6.62
N THR A 196 -2.68 -12.68 -6.75
CA THR A 196 -3.17 -13.39 -7.92
C THR A 196 -4.27 -14.35 -7.49
N HIS A 197 -5.41 -14.34 -8.16
CA HIS A 197 -6.59 -15.14 -7.78
C HIS A 197 -6.61 -16.56 -8.36
N THR A 198 -5.53 -16.98 -9.04
CA THR A 198 -5.36 -18.36 -9.49
C THR A 198 -3.88 -18.78 -9.48
N VAL A 199 -3.64 -20.08 -9.34
CA VAL A 199 -2.29 -20.68 -9.43
C VAL A 199 -1.66 -20.48 -10.82
N ASP A 200 -2.46 -20.54 -11.89
CA ASP A 200 -1.96 -20.28 -13.25
C ASP A 200 -1.44 -18.85 -13.40
N LEU A 201 -2.22 -17.89 -12.89
CA LEU A 201 -1.86 -16.48 -12.94
C LEU A 201 -0.60 -16.19 -12.13
N ALA A 202 -0.47 -16.82 -10.95
CA ALA A 202 0.76 -16.75 -10.16
C ALA A 202 1.99 -17.22 -10.95
N LYS A 203 1.91 -18.37 -11.62
CA LYS A 203 2.99 -18.91 -12.46
C LYS A 203 3.35 -17.95 -13.59
N ARG A 204 2.35 -17.37 -14.27
CA ARG A 204 2.57 -16.41 -15.35
C ARG A 204 3.28 -15.14 -14.88
N PHE A 205 2.93 -14.64 -13.69
CA PHE A 205 3.65 -13.53 -13.07
C PHE A 205 5.09 -13.87 -12.73
N LEU A 206 5.34 -15.03 -12.11
CA LEU A 206 6.71 -15.46 -11.81
C LEU A 206 7.57 -15.55 -13.08
N THR A 207 7.01 -16.05 -14.19
CA THR A 207 7.70 -16.06 -15.50
C THR A 207 8.01 -14.65 -15.99
N LYS A 208 7.01 -13.75 -16.06
CA LYS A 208 7.20 -12.37 -16.55
C LYS A 208 8.19 -11.59 -15.69
N LEU A 209 8.10 -11.73 -14.37
CA LEU A 209 8.97 -11.06 -13.42
C LEU A 209 10.40 -11.61 -13.45
N GLY A 210 10.59 -12.90 -13.75
CA GLY A 210 11.89 -13.56 -13.74
C GLY A 210 12.95 -12.91 -14.65
N GLU A 211 12.53 -12.17 -15.68
CA GLU A 211 13.42 -11.45 -16.60
C GLU A 211 14.14 -10.28 -15.92
N GLY A 212 13.49 -9.58 -14.99
CA GLY A 212 14.01 -8.33 -14.39
C GLY A 212 13.99 -8.28 -12.86
N TYR A 213 13.34 -9.25 -12.20
CA TYR A 213 13.05 -9.23 -10.77
C TYR A 213 13.43 -10.57 -10.12
N ASP A 214 13.83 -10.50 -8.85
CA ASP A 214 13.87 -11.62 -7.92
C ASP A 214 12.46 -11.77 -7.32
N ALA A 215 11.68 -12.69 -7.89
CA ALA A 215 10.26 -12.88 -7.55
C ALA A 215 10.00 -14.22 -6.86
N LYS A 216 9.10 -14.23 -5.88
CA LYS A 216 8.66 -15.44 -5.17
C LYS A 216 7.25 -15.27 -4.61
N ILE A 217 6.52 -16.38 -4.49
CA ILE A 217 5.31 -16.43 -3.67
C ILE A 217 5.73 -16.35 -2.21
N VAL A 218 5.13 -15.43 -1.45
CA VAL A 218 5.44 -15.19 -0.03
C VAL A 218 4.31 -15.62 0.89
N VAL A 219 3.08 -15.70 0.37
CA VAL A 219 1.90 -16.19 1.08
C VAL A 219 1.02 -16.95 0.10
N GLU A 220 0.55 -18.12 0.53
CA GLU A 220 -0.52 -18.87 -0.12
C GLU A 220 -1.79 -18.69 0.74
N LEU A 221 -2.85 -18.15 0.15
CA LEU A 221 -4.10 -17.87 0.86
C LEU A 221 -5.09 -19.01 0.66
N HIS A 222 -5.88 -19.34 1.67
CA HIS A 222 -6.86 -20.42 1.61
C HIS A 222 -8.30 -19.89 1.41
N PRO A 223 -9.10 -20.53 0.54
CA PRO A 223 -8.76 -21.71 -0.26
C PRO A 223 -7.71 -21.39 -1.34
N PRO A 224 -6.85 -22.36 -1.74
CA PRO A 224 -5.47 -22.19 -2.26
C PRO A 224 -5.34 -21.55 -3.66
N TRP A 225 -6.34 -20.80 -4.11
CA TRP A 225 -6.30 -20.13 -5.41
C TRP A 225 -5.66 -18.74 -5.34
N CYS A 226 -5.67 -18.07 -4.18
CA CYS A 226 -5.05 -16.76 -4.01
C CYS A 226 -3.58 -16.89 -3.55
N ASN A 227 -2.69 -16.11 -4.16
CA ASN A 227 -1.26 -16.08 -3.80
C ASN A 227 -0.79 -14.63 -3.72
N ILE A 228 0.09 -14.32 -2.76
CA ILE A 228 0.82 -13.06 -2.74
C ILE A 228 2.22 -13.29 -3.29
N ILE A 229 2.53 -12.61 -4.38
CA ILE A 229 3.86 -12.55 -4.98
C ILE A 229 4.55 -11.28 -4.48
N TYR A 230 5.77 -11.44 -3.98
CA TYR A 230 6.72 -10.36 -3.81
C TYR A 230 7.76 -10.43 -4.92
N ALA A 231 8.06 -9.29 -5.54
CA ALA A 231 9.15 -9.19 -6.50
C ALA A 231 9.99 -7.94 -6.26
N LYS A 232 11.31 -8.09 -6.30
CA LYS A 232 12.26 -6.98 -6.18
C LYS A 232 13.13 -6.91 -7.43
N LYS A 233 13.25 -5.73 -8.03
CA LYS A 233 14.04 -5.54 -9.25
C LYS A 233 15.48 -5.94 -8.99
N LYS A 234 16.05 -6.74 -9.90
CA LYS A 234 17.44 -7.16 -9.85
C LYS A 234 18.34 -5.93 -9.96
N ALA A 235 19.43 -5.92 -9.19
CA ALA A 235 20.44 -4.89 -9.37
C ALA A 235 20.97 -4.97 -10.80
N LYS A 236 21.15 -3.82 -11.47
CA LYS A 236 21.85 -3.79 -12.75
C LYS A 236 23.25 -4.37 -12.50
N PRO A 237 23.73 -5.32 -13.34
CA PRO A 237 25.11 -5.75 -13.24
C PRO A 237 26.00 -4.51 -13.36
N LYS A 238 26.92 -4.32 -12.40
CA LYS A 238 27.93 -3.26 -12.49
C LYS A 238 28.63 -3.41 -13.84
N SER A 239 28.63 -2.36 -14.65
CA SER A 239 29.35 -2.39 -15.91
C SER A 239 30.84 -2.60 -15.61
N LYS A 240 31.50 -3.51 -16.34
CA LYS A 240 32.95 -3.76 -16.25
C LYS A 240 33.84 -2.55 -16.63
N LEU A 241 33.28 -1.35 -16.76
CA LEU A 241 34.00 -0.15 -17.17
C LEU A 241 34.56 0.67 -16.00
N GLU A 242 34.14 0.43 -14.76
CA GLU A 242 34.62 1.20 -13.59
C GLU A 242 35.87 0.60 -12.91
N GLU A 243 36.34 -0.57 -13.34
CA GLU A 243 37.53 -1.23 -12.75
C GLU A 243 38.85 -0.89 -13.45
N LYS A 244 38.84 -0.02 -14.48
CA LYS A 244 40.05 0.34 -15.25
C LYS A 244 40.62 1.72 -14.97
N THR A 245 40.02 2.52 -14.09
CA THR A 245 40.50 3.88 -13.79
C THR A 245 41.33 3.99 -12.52
N GLN A 246 41.65 2.88 -11.85
CA GLN A 246 42.35 2.90 -10.56
C GLN A 246 43.73 2.20 -10.56
N THR A 247 44.30 1.91 -11.73
CA THR A 247 45.65 1.32 -11.86
C THR A 247 46.65 2.16 -12.66
N ASP A 248 46.28 3.34 -13.17
CA ASP A 248 47.16 4.14 -14.03
C ASP A 248 47.77 5.40 -13.38
N GLU A 249 47.50 5.67 -12.09
CA GLU A 249 48.06 6.85 -11.38
C GLU A 249 49.32 6.57 -10.54
N GLU A 250 49.80 5.33 -10.40
CA GLU A 250 50.98 5.01 -9.57
C GLU A 250 52.32 4.87 -10.33
N SER A 251 52.43 5.32 -11.59
CA SER A 251 53.68 5.19 -12.37
C SER A 251 54.37 6.50 -12.75
N LYS A 252 53.93 7.65 -12.23
CA LYS A 252 54.58 8.95 -12.46
C LYS A 252 54.96 9.60 -11.15
N ASP A 253 55.98 9.05 -10.49
CA ASP A 253 56.86 9.78 -9.57
C ASP A 253 57.98 8.83 -9.12
N ASN A 254 59.06 8.76 -9.91
CA ASN A 254 60.41 8.38 -9.47
C ASN A 254 61.39 8.47 -10.66
N ASN A 255 61.69 9.70 -11.07
CA ASN A 255 62.98 10.04 -11.69
C ASN A 255 63.09 11.57 -11.77
N GLY A 256 63.86 12.14 -10.84
CA GLY A 256 64.17 13.56 -10.73
C GLY A 256 65.00 13.84 -9.49
#